data_AF-A0A5F8HJ83-F1
#
_entry.id   AF-A0A5F8HJ83-F1
#
_cell.length_a   1.000
_cell.length_b   1.000
_cell.length_c   1.000
_cell.angle_alpha   90.00
_cell.angle_beta   90.00
_cell.angle_gamma   90.00
#
_symmetry.space_group_name_H-M   'P 1'
#
loop_
_entity.id
_entity.type
_entity.pdbx_description
1 polymer ?
#
loop_
_entity_poly.entity_id
_entity_poly.type
_entity_poly.pdbx_seq_one_letter_code
_entity_poly.pdbx_strand_id
1 'polypeptide(L)'
;MLKLADMRKTVFLTTNYFESSLKPLFAPRSLQGRFLYTNFPEEESLGLPFFMDGSYRITNLPGLKGFLIFWNENNIQFSHNSGQLVGPIIVKKNMQFLYPSISQMGMKIYTIASYDNELAILTENGRFFYGTLGLLSTSIFEAELLQGNFDKTMHILDMSDTLHLYGVMVPQPTQNPIPIITISNPHSLGLKLKMYEDGYTYDGNIKFKINITLMQQYLSGKAHDSFISNIKVPSLSTITLDLIDRGLSCIDLQPPTGLISIGCNWAKKIIIRNTLNACTKDILTPVELQKNYTYILEKGTYDPSFNSRLRLDLQDQAVIYDYEELGCPQLVYFNNPWKPVIELWEGSRFVEVVTTEFVLMEKNGMHTYNYSKNVGGANCKSQAQNWTSVMAASTTKNYLAWTREIYVTCHELNHSIPLLWPDLEYQILGGRTDNSIIFQERNGFYIFHLTIVDPFYSYCDLTTSFAIYVYGAFPQRLLPDYPLALLVMLSMLFILWLGYVIPKLSSTEKGRVIIGFFQELWNPFMKREKRKRPSHR
;
A
#
# COMPACT_ATOMS: atom_id res chain seq x y z
N MET A 1 -70.28 45.98 5.74
CA MET A 1 -69.49 46.80 6.69
C MET A 1 -69.62 46.21 8.10
N LEU A 2 -68.88 45.14 8.40
CA LEU A 2 -68.70 44.61 9.76
C LEU A 2 -67.33 45.09 10.24
N LYS A 3 -67.31 46.01 11.21
CA LYS A 3 -66.10 46.65 11.73
C LYS A 3 -65.15 45.58 12.31
N LEU A 4 -63.98 45.46 11.71
CA LEU A 4 -62.77 44.79 12.20
C LEU A 4 -62.17 45.40 13.49
N ALA A 5 -62.95 46.22 14.22
CA ALA A 5 -62.48 47.06 15.31
C ALA A 5 -62.32 46.33 16.66
N ASP A 6 -62.60 45.03 16.74
CA ASP A 6 -62.64 44.30 18.03
C ASP A 6 -61.75 43.06 18.07
N MET A 7 -60.71 43.03 17.25
CA MET A 7 -59.66 42.00 17.34
C MET A 7 -58.33 42.66 17.68
N ARG A 8 -57.90 42.55 18.95
CA ARG A 8 -56.51 42.78 19.36
C ARG A 8 -55.62 41.73 18.66
N LYS A 9 -55.25 41.97 17.40
CA LYS A 9 -54.47 41.03 16.58
C LYS A 9 -53.02 41.46 16.46
N THR A 10 -52.12 40.62 16.92
CA THR A 10 -50.77 40.52 16.38
C THR A 10 -50.87 39.96 14.96
N VAL A 11 -50.50 40.77 13.96
CA VAL A 11 -50.48 40.41 12.54
C VAL A 11 -49.07 39.98 12.19
N PHE A 12 -48.88 38.73 11.76
CA PHE A 12 -47.60 38.26 11.21
C PHE A 12 -47.67 38.30 9.68
N LEU A 13 -46.92 39.21 9.07
CA LEU A 13 -46.65 39.22 7.63
C LEU A 13 -45.37 38.40 7.41
N THR A 14 -45.47 37.26 6.73
CA THR A 14 -44.26 36.54 6.30
C THR A 14 -43.66 37.35 5.15
N THR A 15 -42.39 37.74 5.28
CA THR A 15 -41.75 38.68 4.34
C THR A 15 -41.24 38.03 3.08
N ASN A 16 -41.27 36.70 2.93
CA ASN A 16 -40.65 36.02 1.79
C ASN A 16 -41.51 34.85 1.28
N TYR A 17 -41.92 34.94 0.01
CA TYR A 17 -42.45 33.88 -0.86
C TYR A 17 -43.88 33.35 -0.62
N PHE A 18 -44.87 34.24 -0.49
CA PHE A 18 -46.22 33.91 -0.94
C PHE A 18 -46.43 34.46 -2.36
N GLU A 19 -46.16 33.64 -3.38
CA GLU A 19 -46.71 33.84 -4.74
C GLU A 19 -48.11 33.21 -4.82
N SER A 20 -48.97 33.51 -3.87
CA SER A 20 -50.41 33.36 -4.05
C SER A 20 -51.04 34.73 -3.85
N SER A 21 -52.08 35.01 -4.64
CA SER A 21 -52.85 36.27 -4.62
C SER A 21 -53.53 36.57 -3.28
N LEU A 22 -53.37 35.68 -2.28
CA LEU A 22 -54.09 35.66 -1.01
C LEU A 22 -53.07 35.85 0.12
N LYS A 23 -52.99 37.05 0.69
CA LYS A 23 -52.17 37.29 1.90
C LYS A 23 -52.91 36.74 3.11
N PRO A 24 -52.44 35.66 3.77
CA PRO A 24 -53.13 35.10 4.93
C PRO A 24 -53.16 36.11 6.09
N LEU A 25 -54.34 36.59 6.46
CA LEU A 25 -54.52 37.47 7.63
C LEU A 25 -54.84 36.61 8.86
N PHE A 26 -53.87 36.48 9.76
CA PHE A 26 -53.98 35.62 10.94
C PHE A 26 -54.79 36.30 12.07
N ALA A 27 -55.68 35.54 12.72
CA ALA A 27 -56.61 36.04 13.74
C ALA A 27 -56.59 35.14 15.00
N PRO A 28 -55.74 35.41 16.01
CA PRO A 28 -55.81 34.66 17.25
C PRO A 28 -57.06 35.09 18.04
N ARG A 29 -57.97 34.15 18.30
CA ARG A 29 -59.02 34.26 19.33
C ARG A 29 -58.90 33.03 20.22
N SER A 30 -58.73 33.23 21.52
CA SER A 30 -58.75 32.20 22.58
C SER A 30 -58.75 30.74 22.08
N LEU A 31 -57.55 30.15 21.99
CA LEU A 31 -57.26 28.75 21.59
C LEU A 31 -57.50 28.38 20.11
N GLN A 32 -57.88 29.32 19.23
CA GLN A 32 -58.09 29.08 17.80
C GLN A 32 -57.41 30.12 16.90
N GLY A 33 -56.79 29.63 15.83
CA GLY A 33 -56.30 30.42 14.69
C GLY A 33 -57.17 30.19 13.46
N ARG A 34 -57.29 31.21 12.61
CA ARG A 34 -57.91 31.11 11.27
C ARG A 34 -57.08 31.88 10.25
N PHE A 35 -57.05 31.36 9.03
CA PHE A 35 -56.50 32.05 7.87
C PHE A 35 -57.59 32.88 7.20
N LEU A 36 -57.28 34.13 6.84
CA LEU A 36 -58.11 34.94 5.98
C LEU A 36 -57.53 34.92 4.57
N TYR A 37 -58.34 34.55 3.59
CA TYR A 37 -58.00 34.58 2.18
C TYR A 37 -58.70 35.78 1.53
N THR A 38 -57.92 36.72 0.99
CA THR A 38 -58.41 37.94 0.35
C THR A 38 -58.32 37.83 -1.18
N ASN A 39 -59.42 37.60 -1.89
CA ASN A 39 -59.44 37.71 -3.36
C ASN A 39 -59.81 39.15 -3.76
N PHE A 40 -59.01 39.75 -4.64
CA PHE A 40 -59.32 41.04 -5.23
C PHE A 40 -60.48 40.88 -6.25
N PRO A 41 -61.53 41.73 -6.25
CA PRO A 41 -61.76 42.93 -5.45
C PRO A 41 -62.94 42.74 -4.47
N GLU A 42 -62.67 42.23 -3.25
CA GLU A 42 -63.55 42.28 -2.05
C GLU A 42 -64.23 40.98 -1.58
N GLU A 43 -63.76 39.79 -1.96
CA GLU A 43 -64.18 38.56 -1.26
C GLU A 43 -63.12 38.12 -0.23
N GLU A 44 -63.43 38.37 1.04
CA GLU A 44 -62.73 37.81 2.19
C GLU A 44 -63.38 36.48 2.58
N SER A 45 -62.62 35.39 2.50
CA SER A 45 -63.07 34.07 2.99
C SER A 45 -62.20 33.61 4.15
N LEU A 46 -62.83 32.99 5.15
CA LEU A 46 -62.14 32.43 6.30
C LEU A 46 -61.89 30.94 6.09
N GLY A 47 -60.64 30.52 6.31
CA GLY A 47 -60.25 29.12 6.38
C GLY A 47 -60.78 28.41 7.62
N LEU A 48 -60.58 27.09 7.66
CA LEU A 48 -60.96 26.27 8.80
C LEU A 48 -60.19 26.71 10.06
N PRO A 49 -60.86 26.73 11.23
CA PRO A 49 -60.19 26.98 12.49
C PRO A 49 -59.25 25.82 12.86
N PHE A 50 -58.11 26.15 13.44
CA PHE A 50 -57.16 25.19 13.99
C PHE A 50 -56.72 25.61 15.39
N PHE A 51 -56.27 24.65 16.20
CA PHE A 51 -55.88 24.90 17.58
C PHE A 51 -54.60 25.74 17.64
N MET A 52 -54.61 26.80 18.45
CA MET A 52 -53.45 27.68 18.63
C MET A 52 -53.34 28.10 20.09
N ASP A 53 -52.29 27.64 20.76
CA ASP A 53 -51.97 28.06 22.13
C ASP A 53 -50.78 29.03 22.11
N GLY A 54 -51.08 30.33 22.09
CA GLY A 54 -50.08 31.41 22.08
C GLY A 54 -49.64 31.86 20.68
N SER A 55 -48.43 32.42 20.61
CA SER A 55 -47.84 32.93 19.37
C SER A 55 -46.98 31.85 18.71
N TYR A 56 -47.19 31.63 17.41
CA TYR A 56 -46.41 30.67 16.62
C TYR A 56 -45.53 31.42 15.62
N ARG A 57 -44.35 30.84 15.36
CA ARG A 57 -43.48 31.18 14.24
C ARG A 57 -43.93 30.41 13.00
N ILE A 58 -43.87 31.07 11.85
CA ILE A 58 -44.25 30.49 10.56
C ILE A 58 -42.99 30.30 9.72
N THR A 59 -42.74 29.08 9.29
CA THR A 59 -41.61 28.73 8.41
C THR A 59 -42.18 28.18 7.10
N ASN A 60 -41.76 28.78 5.97
CA ASN A 60 -42.07 28.28 4.63
C ASN A 60 -41.03 27.21 4.25
N LEU A 61 -41.50 26.11 3.66
CA LEU A 61 -40.61 25.08 3.13
C LEU A 61 -39.99 25.56 1.81
N PRO A 62 -38.65 25.62 1.70
CA PRO A 62 -38.00 25.98 0.45
C PRO A 62 -38.42 25.02 -0.67
N GLY A 63 -38.77 25.54 -1.85
CA GLY A 63 -39.09 24.72 -3.03
C GLY A 63 -40.54 24.23 -3.16
N LEU A 64 -41.37 24.33 -2.11
CA LEU A 64 -42.76 23.82 -2.13
C LEU A 64 -43.78 24.94 -1.90
N LYS A 65 -44.57 25.25 -2.94
CA LYS A 65 -45.63 26.26 -2.86
C LYS A 65 -46.81 25.76 -2.02
N GLY A 66 -47.18 26.52 -0.99
CA GLY A 66 -48.37 26.26 -0.16
C GLY A 66 -48.14 25.41 1.08
N PHE A 67 -46.92 24.95 1.35
CA PHE A 67 -46.61 24.18 2.55
C PHE A 67 -46.13 25.10 3.68
N LEU A 68 -46.76 25.00 4.86
CA LEU A 68 -46.53 25.88 5.99
C LEU A 68 -46.27 25.07 7.27
N ILE A 69 -45.21 25.42 7.99
CA ILE A 69 -44.92 24.90 9.33
C ILE A 69 -45.19 26.02 10.34
N PHE A 70 -45.97 25.71 11.37
CA PHE A 70 -46.25 26.60 12.48
C PHE A 70 -45.70 25.97 13.75
N TRP A 71 -44.88 26.69 14.49
CA TRP A 71 -44.33 26.16 15.74
C TRP A 71 -44.11 27.21 16.81
N ASN A 72 -44.14 26.77 18.06
CA ASN A 72 -43.67 27.52 19.22
C ASN A 72 -42.92 26.58 20.16
N GLU A 73 -42.57 27.03 21.37
CA GLU A 73 -41.84 26.21 22.34
C GLU A 73 -42.56 24.91 22.71
N ASN A 74 -43.89 24.86 22.58
CA ASN A 74 -44.69 23.71 23.05
C ASN A 74 -45.21 22.85 21.87
N ASN A 75 -45.64 23.47 20.78
CA ASN A 75 -46.41 22.81 19.74
C ASN A 75 -45.83 23.06 18.36
N ILE A 76 -46.00 22.08 17.48
CA ILE A 76 -45.67 22.17 16.07
C ILE A 76 -46.81 21.59 15.22
N GLN A 77 -47.14 22.29 14.16
CA GLN A 77 -48.24 22.01 13.25
C GLN A 77 -47.81 22.23 11.82
N PHE A 78 -48.49 21.55 10.90
CA PHE A 78 -48.17 21.53 9.50
C PHE A 78 -49.43 21.71 8.64
N SER A 79 -49.29 22.46 7.55
CA SER A 79 -50.29 22.59 6.50
C SER A 79 -49.68 22.30 5.14
N HIS A 80 -50.37 21.51 4.33
CA HIS A 80 -49.99 21.20 2.95
C HIS A 80 -50.74 22.05 1.91
N ASN A 81 -51.75 22.84 2.32
CA ASN A 81 -52.66 23.57 1.43
C ASN A 81 -52.83 25.04 1.84
N SER A 82 -51.72 25.77 2.00
CA SER A 82 -51.70 27.21 2.34
C SER A 82 -52.58 27.57 3.54
N GLY A 83 -52.57 26.72 4.57
CA GLY A 83 -53.35 26.94 5.80
C GLY A 83 -54.81 26.47 5.74
N GLN A 84 -55.28 25.88 4.63
CA GLN A 84 -56.67 25.40 4.54
C GLN A 84 -56.93 24.23 5.50
N LEU A 85 -55.94 23.33 5.60
CA LEU A 85 -55.92 22.22 6.54
C LEU A 85 -54.66 22.33 7.38
N VAL A 86 -54.80 22.43 8.69
CA VAL A 86 -53.69 22.47 9.64
C VAL A 86 -53.85 21.28 10.59
N GLY A 87 -52.83 20.43 10.63
CA GLY A 87 -52.78 19.26 11.50
C GLY A 87 -51.53 19.28 12.38
N PRO A 88 -51.55 18.58 13.52
CA PRO A 88 -50.36 18.44 14.34
C PRO A 88 -49.37 17.46 13.70
N ILE A 89 -48.07 17.64 13.98
CA ILE A 89 -47.05 16.69 13.53
C ILE A 89 -46.94 15.56 14.56
N ILE A 90 -47.21 14.34 14.11
CA ILE A 90 -47.27 13.18 15.00
C ILE A 90 -45.85 12.70 15.31
N VAL A 91 -45.50 12.62 16.59
CA VAL A 91 -44.27 11.96 17.01
C VAL A 91 -44.56 10.46 17.08
N LYS A 92 -43.89 9.69 16.22
CA LYS A 92 -43.93 8.24 16.27
C LYS A 92 -42.83 7.73 17.19
N LYS A 93 -43.22 6.97 18.21
CA LYS A 93 -42.33 6.23 19.09
C LYS A 93 -42.68 4.73 18.91
N ASN A 94 -41.81 3.97 18.25
CA ASN A 94 -42.11 2.63 17.70
C ASN A 94 -43.27 2.62 16.67
N MET A 95 -43.58 1.45 16.09
CA MET A 95 -44.69 1.27 15.15
C MET A 95 -46.10 1.47 15.75
N GLN A 96 -46.24 1.89 17.01
CA GLN A 96 -47.52 1.93 17.72
C GLN A 96 -47.77 3.17 18.59
N PHE A 97 -46.77 3.79 19.23
CA PHE A 97 -47.04 4.98 20.05
C PHE A 97 -47.01 6.23 19.18
N LEU A 98 -48.15 6.92 19.11
CA LEU A 98 -48.33 8.17 18.40
C LEU A 98 -48.59 9.24 19.44
N TYR A 99 -47.62 10.13 19.68
CA TYR A 99 -47.91 11.37 20.38
C TYR A 99 -48.39 12.40 19.35
N PRO A 100 -49.59 12.96 19.50
CA PRO A 100 -50.04 14.07 18.68
C PRO A 100 -49.06 15.25 18.59
N SER A 101 -48.21 15.49 19.59
CA SER A 101 -47.19 16.57 19.55
C SER A 101 -46.03 16.35 20.52
N ILE A 102 -44.92 17.08 20.31
CA ILE A 102 -43.74 17.06 21.19
C ILE A 102 -44.07 17.53 22.63
N SER A 103 -44.97 18.50 22.80
CA SER A 103 -45.45 18.95 24.12
C SER A 103 -46.03 17.83 24.97
N GLN A 104 -46.70 16.85 24.36
CA GLN A 104 -47.31 15.75 25.09
C GLN A 104 -46.28 14.76 25.67
N MET A 105 -45.04 14.86 25.21
CA MET A 105 -43.89 14.16 25.81
C MET A 105 -43.24 14.96 26.95
N GLY A 106 -43.77 16.14 27.30
CA GLY A 106 -43.21 17.01 28.34
C GLY A 106 -41.92 17.73 27.92
N MET A 107 -41.67 17.89 26.62
CA MET A 107 -40.47 18.52 26.07
C MET A 107 -40.80 19.83 25.37
N LYS A 108 -39.82 20.74 25.34
CA LYS A 108 -39.92 22.03 24.64
C LYS A 108 -39.04 22.08 23.40
N ILE A 109 -39.55 22.71 22.35
CA ILE A 109 -38.85 22.92 21.08
C ILE A 109 -37.90 24.11 21.22
N TYR A 110 -36.61 23.88 21.00
CA TYR A 110 -35.59 24.93 20.99
C TYR A 110 -35.45 25.55 19.59
N THR A 111 -35.32 24.72 18.55
CA THR A 111 -35.26 25.18 17.16
C THR A 111 -35.73 24.11 16.18
N ILE A 112 -36.06 24.54 14.97
CA ILE A 112 -36.40 23.65 13.85
C ILE A 112 -35.57 24.02 12.62
N ALA A 113 -35.30 23.02 11.78
CA ALA A 113 -34.72 23.19 10.46
C ALA A 113 -35.51 22.34 9.45
N SER A 114 -35.75 22.88 8.26
CA SER A 114 -36.57 22.20 7.26
C SER A 114 -36.03 22.43 5.86
N TYR A 115 -36.02 21.38 5.03
CA TYR A 115 -35.53 21.40 3.65
C TYR A 115 -36.37 20.43 2.80
N ASP A 116 -36.87 20.86 1.63
CA ASP A 116 -37.81 20.10 0.79
C ASP A 116 -38.99 19.51 1.59
N ASN A 117 -39.07 18.18 1.76
CA ASN A 117 -40.10 17.48 2.53
C ASN A 117 -39.57 17.00 3.90
N GLU A 118 -38.42 17.49 4.37
CA GLU A 118 -37.74 17.01 5.57
C GLU A 118 -37.83 18.05 6.69
N LEU A 119 -37.98 17.56 7.93
CA LEU A 119 -38.06 18.36 9.13
C LEU A 119 -37.18 17.78 10.22
N ALA A 120 -36.28 18.62 10.73
CA ALA A 120 -35.45 18.37 11.89
C ALA A 120 -35.88 19.30 13.04
N ILE A 121 -35.95 18.77 14.26
CA ILE A 121 -36.35 19.50 15.46
C ILE A 121 -35.34 19.21 16.56
N LEU A 122 -34.83 20.26 17.19
CA LEU A 122 -34.00 20.17 18.37
C LEU A 122 -34.79 20.71 19.57
N THR A 123 -34.81 19.94 20.64
CA THR A 123 -35.50 20.29 21.90
C THR A 123 -34.54 20.95 22.90
N GLU A 124 -35.07 21.67 23.89
CA GLU A 124 -34.26 22.37 24.91
C GLU A 124 -33.40 21.42 25.75
N ASN A 125 -33.88 20.19 25.94
CA ASN A 125 -33.16 19.10 26.59
C ASN A 125 -32.27 18.31 25.63
N GLY A 126 -31.85 18.91 24.50
CA GLY A 126 -30.85 18.39 23.58
C GLY A 126 -31.31 17.25 22.65
N ARG A 127 -32.56 16.78 22.75
CA ARG A 127 -33.05 15.65 21.95
C ARG A 127 -33.37 16.09 20.52
N PHE A 128 -32.91 15.29 19.57
CA PHE A 128 -33.05 15.54 18.14
C PHE A 128 -34.11 14.63 17.52
N PHE A 129 -35.07 15.24 16.84
CA PHE A 129 -36.13 14.56 16.11
C PHE A 129 -36.00 14.86 14.62
N TYR A 130 -36.28 13.85 13.80
CA TYR A 130 -36.21 13.95 12.36
C TYR A 130 -37.39 13.23 11.71
N GLY A 131 -37.88 13.75 10.60
CA GLY A 131 -38.96 13.11 9.87
C GLY A 131 -39.21 13.73 8.50
N THR A 132 -40.15 13.12 7.79
CA THR A 132 -40.64 13.60 6.51
C THR A 132 -42.07 14.14 6.64
N LEU A 133 -42.34 15.19 5.88
CA LEU A 133 -43.61 15.89 5.77
C LEU A 133 -44.22 15.52 4.41
N GLY A 134 -45.20 14.62 4.40
CA GLY A 134 -45.88 14.18 3.19
C GLY A 134 -47.40 14.30 3.26
N LEU A 135 -48.07 14.16 2.10
CA LEU A 135 -49.54 14.13 2.01
C LEU A 135 -50.17 12.94 2.76
N LEU A 136 -49.49 11.78 2.79
CA LEU A 136 -50.01 10.53 3.36
C LEU A 136 -49.58 10.31 4.82
N SER A 137 -48.44 10.88 5.24
CA SER A 137 -47.93 10.72 6.61
C SER A 137 -47.04 11.91 6.97
N THR A 138 -47.38 12.60 8.06
CA THR A 138 -46.57 13.65 8.69
C THR A 138 -46.13 13.16 10.06
N SER A 139 -44.97 12.51 10.11
CA SER A 139 -44.46 11.94 11.35
C SER A 139 -42.97 12.15 11.54
N ILE A 140 -42.58 12.41 12.78
CA ILE A 140 -41.18 12.56 13.21
C ILE A 140 -40.81 11.48 14.22
N PHE A 141 -39.54 11.12 14.26
CA PHE A 141 -38.95 10.10 15.13
C PHE A 141 -37.76 10.70 15.88
N GLU A 142 -37.47 10.21 17.08
CA GLU A 142 -36.22 10.53 17.78
C GLU A 142 -35.06 9.88 17.02
N ALA A 143 -34.05 10.64 16.62
CA ALA A 143 -32.97 10.09 15.81
C ALA A 143 -31.97 9.31 16.66
N GLU A 144 -31.50 8.20 16.11
CA GLU A 144 -30.38 7.42 16.65
C GLU A 144 -29.07 7.97 16.08
N LEU A 145 -28.03 7.97 16.92
CA LEU A 145 -26.69 8.34 16.47
C LEU A 145 -25.86 7.09 16.24
N LEU A 146 -25.46 6.86 14.99
CA LEU A 146 -24.51 5.84 14.61
C LEU A 146 -23.39 6.48 13.80
N GLN A 147 -22.17 6.47 14.33
CA GLN A 147 -21.00 7.05 13.69
C GLN A 147 -19.83 6.09 13.74
N GLY A 148 -19.00 6.11 12.71
CA GLY A 148 -17.74 5.36 12.67
C GLY A 148 -16.61 6.27 12.23
N ASN A 149 -15.42 6.12 12.82
CA ASN A 149 -14.23 6.84 12.34
C ASN A 149 -13.76 6.40 10.94
N PHE A 150 -14.40 5.36 10.40
CA PHE A 150 -14.16 4.77 9.10
C PHE A 150 -15.23 5.16 8.06
N ASP A 151 -16.20 5.99 8.43
CA ASP A 151 -17.29 6.34 7.52
C ASP A 151 -16.73 7.12 6.30
N LYS A 152 -17.00 6.59 5.10
CA LYS A 152 -16.57 7.15 3.82
C LYS A 152 -15.06 7.33 3.67
N THR A 153 -14.26 6.57 4.43
CA THR A 153 -12.80 6.54 4.31
C THR A 153 -12.31 5.21 3.75
N MET A 154 -11.13 5.25 3.11
CA MET A 154 -10.39 4.05 2.71
C MET A 154 -9.21 3.86 3.66
N HIS A 155 -9.05 2.64 4.17
CA HIS A 155 -7.91 2.24 4.98
C HIS A 155 -7.13 1.12 4.27
N ILE A 156 -5.82 1.11 4.45
CA ILE A 156 -4.94 0.09 3.91
C ILE A 156 -4.51 -0.82 5.06
N LEU A 157 -4.53 -2.12 4.82
CA LEU A 157 -4.06 -3.15 5.73
C LEU A 157 -3.04 -4.01 4.99
N ASP A 158 -1.76 -3.81 5.30
CA ASP A 158 -0.69 -4.66 4.77
C ASP A 158 -0.50 -5.90 5.64
N MET A 159 0.37 -6.81 5.22
CA MET A 159 0.72 -8.03 5.92
C MET A 159 1.22 -7.73 7.33
N SER A 160 0.75 -8.50 8.32
CA SER A 160 1.04 -8.34 9.76
C SER A 160 0.57 -7.04 10.43
N ASP A 161 0.02 -6.08 9.67
CA ASP A 161 -0.55 -4.87 10.24
C ASP A 161 -1.86 -5.19 10.99
N THR A 162 -2.17 -4.36 11.99
CA THR A 162 -3.45 -4.39 12.69
C THR A 162 -4.09 -3.02 12.62
N LEU A 163 -5.34 -2.97 12.15
CA LEU A 163 -6.08 -1.73 11.99
C LEU A 163 -7.11 -1.59 13.11
N HIS A 164 -7.03 -0.48 13.84
CA HIS A 164 -7.95 -0.14 14.92
C HIS A 164 -8.93 0.93 14.46
N LEU A 165 -10.20 0.56 14.39
CA LEU A 165 -11.33 1.43 14.07
C LEU A 165 -12.27 1.49 15.28
N TYR A 166 -13.14 2.49 15.31
CA TYR A 166 -14.16 2.57 16.34
C TYR A 166 -15.48 3.13 15.81
N GLY A 167 -16.56 2.60 16.33
CA GLY A 167 -17.91 3.13 16.19
C GLY A 167 -18.39 3.75 17.50
N VAL A 168 -19.22 4.78 17.39
CA VAL A 168 -19.97 5.36 18.50
C VAL A 168 -21.44 5.21 18.20
N MET A 169 -22.19 4.79 19.21
CA MET A 169 -23.60 4.51 19.11
C MET A 169 -24.34 5.11 20.31
N VAL A 170 -25.43 5.82 20.03
CA VAL A 170 -26.40 6.24 21.05
C VAL A 170 -27.75 5.64 20.67
N PRO A 171 -28.23 4.64 21.41
CA PRO A 171 -29.51 3.99 21.14
C PRO A 171 -30.68 4.88 21.54
N GLN A 172 -31.88 4.55 21.06
CA GLN A 172 -33.10 5.13 21.61
C GLN A 172 -33.24 4.75 23.10
N PRO A 173 -33.69 5.68 23.98
CA PRO A 173 -33.76 5.47 25.44
C PRO A 173 -34.68 4.35 25.94
N THR A 174 -35.32 3.60 25.05
CA THR A 174 -36.21 2.47 25.38
C THR A 174 -35.94 1.21 24.54
N GLN A 175 -34.87 1.20 23.73
CA GLN A 175 -34.46 0.03 22.97
C GLN A 175 -33.04 -0.38 23.39
N ASN A 176 -32.77 -1.68 23.37
CA ASN A 176 -31.42 -2.22 23.46
C ASN A 176 -30.97 -2.68 22.06
N PRO A 177 -30.71 -1.76 21.13
CA PRO A 177 -30.25 -2.13 19.81
C PRO A 177 -28.90 -2.84 19.89
N ILE A 178 -28.81 -3.96 19.20
CA ILE A 178 -27.58 -4.77 19.10
C ILE A 178 -26.83 -4.30 17.85
N PRO A 179 -25.64 -3.68 18.00
CA PRO A 179 -24.85 -3.31 16.84
C PRO A 179 -24.29 -4.55 16.15
N ILE A 180 -24.44 -4.59 14.83
CA ILE A 180 -23.81 -5.56 13.94
C ILE A 180 -22.71 -4.86 13.17
N ILE A 181 -21.59 -5.56 13.02
CA ILE A 181 -20.57 -5.18 12.06
C ILE A 181 -20.51 -6.25 10.98
N THR A 182 -20.68 -5.84 9.74
CA THR A 182 -20.61 -6.71 8.57
C THR A 182 -19.34 -6.41 7.78
N ILE A 183 -18.81 -7.47 7.16
CA ILE A 183 -17.62 -7.45 6.33
C ILE A 183 -17.96 -8.15 5.02
N SER A 184 -17.64 -7.53 3.88
CA SER A 184 -17.96 -8.11 2.58
C SER A 184 -17.04 -9.28 2.17
N ASN A 185 -15.80 -9.33 2.69
CA ASN A 185 -14.82 -10.37 2.37
C ASN A 185 -14.21 -11.03 3.65
N PRO A 186 -14.95 -11.95 4.29
CA PRO A 186 -14.49 -12.63 5.50
C PRO A 186 -13.36 -13.65 5.25
N HIS A 187 -13.12 -14.03 3.99
CA HIS A 187 -12.03 -14.95 3.62
C HIS A 187 -10.65 -14.30 3.77
N SER A 188 -10.60 -12.98 3.63
CA SER A 188 -9.34 -12.20 3.63
C SER A 188 -9.18 -11.35 4.89
N LEU A 189 -10.28 -10.88 5.47
CA LEU A 189 -10.30 -9.97 6.62
C LEU A 189 -10.90 -10.64 7.86
N GLY A 190 -10.13 -10.66 8.94
CA GLY A 190 -10.55 -11.09 10.26
C GLY A 190 -11.07 -9.93 11.11
N LEU A 191 -12.09 -10.22 11.93
CA LEU A 191 -12.78 -9.26 12.78
C LEU A 191 -12.67 -9.61 14.26
N LYS A 192 -12.36 -8.61 15.08
CA LYS A 192 -12.47 -8.68 16.54
C LYS A 192 -13.14 -7.43 17.08
N LEU A 193 -14.22 -7.63 17.81
CA LEU A 193 -15.07 -6.57 18.36
C LEU A 193 -14.97 -6.52 19.88
N LYS A 194 -15.01 -5.32 20.43
CA LYS A 194 -15.21 -5.07 21.86
C LYS A 194 -16.16 -3.88 22.01
N MET A 195 -17.28 -4.09 22.67
CA MET A 195 -18.25 -3.04 22.98
C MET A 195 -18.23 -2.76 24.48
N TYR A 196 -18.28 -1.48 24.86
CA TYR A 196 -18.39 -1.04 26.25
C TYR A 196 -19.14 0.28 26.32
N GLU A 197 -19.66 0.59 27.51
CA GLU A 197 -20.30 1.88 27.80
C GLU A 197 -19.22 2.97 27.90
N ASP A 198 -19.43 4.08 27.19
CA ASP A 198 -18.54 5.23 27.06
C ASP A 198 -19.23 6.49 27.61
N GLY A 199 -19.82 6.35 28.80
CA GLY A 199 -20.49 7.43 29.52
C GLY A 199 -21.90 7.74 29.03
N TYR A 200 -22.35 8.96 29.32
CA TYR A 200 -23.69 9.45 29.00
C TYR A 200 -23.62 10.68 28.11
N THR A 201 -24.61 10.86 27.24
CA THR A 201 -24.82 12.14 26.55
C THR A 201 -25.30 13.21 27.54
N TYR A 202 -25.29 14.49 27.14
CA TYR A 202 -25.88 15.58 27.95
C TYR A 202 -27.35 15.30 28.32
N ASP A 203 -28.03 14.50 27.49
CA ASP A 203 -29.43 14.14 27.64
C ASP A 203 -29.64 12.90 28.54
N GLY A 204 -28.56 12.34 29.12
CA GLY A 204 -28.60 11.18 30.01
C GLY A 204 -28.71 9.82 29.31
N ASN A 205 -28.62 9.77 27.97
CA ASN A 205 -28.62 8.51 27.23
C ASN A 205 -27.26 7.81 27.35
N ILE A 206 -27.27 6.48 27.52
CA ILE A 206 -26.02 5.68 27.54
C ILE A 206 -25.38 5.75 26.16
N LYS A 207 -24.09 6.09 26.13
CA LYS A 207 -23.27 6.07 24.92
C LYS A 207 -22.49 4.77 24.88
N PHE A 208 -22.49 4.07 23.75
CA PHE A 208 -21.69 2.88 23.54
C PHE A 208 -20.54 3.17 22.59
N LYS A 209 -19.37 2.63 22.92
CA LYS A 209 -18.20 2.64 22.05
C LYS A 209 -17.86 1.22 21.62
N ILE A 210 -17.73 1.06 20.31
CA ILE A 210 -17.47 -0.22 19.66
C ILE A 210 -16.06 -0.15 19.12
N ASN A 211 -15.11 -0.77 19.80
CA ASN A 211 -13.74 -0.92 19.30
C ASN A 211 -13.69 -2.09 18.31
N ILE A 212 -13.21 -1.80 17.12
CA ILE A 212 -13.11 -2.72 15.99
C ILE A 212 -11.64 -2.94 15.71
N THR A 213 -11.17 -4.17 15.80
CA THR A 213 -9.82 -4.54 15.40
C THR A 213 -9.90 -5.44 14.19
N LEU A 214 -9.27 -4.99 13.11
CA LEU A 214 -9.17 -5.69 11.84
C LEU A 214 -7.74 -6.18 11.66
N MET A 215 -7.62 -7.41 11.16
CA MET A 215 -6.36 -8.05 10.81
C MET A 215 -6.61 -9.03 9.68
N GLN A 216 -5.57 -9.53 9.04
CA GLN A 216 -5.75 -10.55 8.02
C GLN A 216 -6.38 -11.81 8.59
N GLN A 217 -7.25 -12.47 7.82
CA GLN A 217 -7.96 -13.64 8.30
C GLN A 217 -7.02 -14.80 8.63
N TYR A 218 -5.93 -14.94 7.87
CA TYR A 218 -4.86 -15.90 8.15
C TYR A 218 -4.22 -15.72 9.54
N LEU A 219 -4.00 -14.47 9.95
CA LEU A 219 -3.41 -14.14 11.25
C LEU A 219 -4.44 -14.16 12.40
N SER A 220 -5.74 -14.19 12.09
CA SER A 220 -6.78 -14.12 13.11
C SER A 220 -6.86 -15.39 13.97
N GLY A 221 -6.42 -16.54 13.42
CA GLY A 221 -6.49 -17.85 14.08
C GLY A 221 -7.92 -18.34 14.35
N LYS A 222 -8.93 -17.70 13.76
CA LYS A 222 -10.36 -18.00 13.99
C LYS A 222 -11.03 -18.74 12.84
N ALA A 223 -10.31 -19.02 11.76
CA ALA A 223 -10.84 -19.70 10.59
C ALA A 223 -10.03 -20.96 10.29
N HIS A 224 -10.70 -21.94 9.70
CA HIS A 224 -10.06 -23.11 9.14
C HIS A 224 -9.29 -22.74 7.87
N ASP A 225 -8.18 -23.41 7.58
CA ASP A 225 -7.29 -23.07 6.46
C ASP A 225 -8.02 -23.06 5.09
N SER A 226 -9.01 -23.93 4.92
CA SER A 226 -9.84 -23.99 3.70
C SER A 226 -10.76 -22.78 3.48
N PHE A 227 -10.94 -21.93 4.49
CA PHE A 227 -11.78 -20.73 4.44
C PHE A 227 -10.98 -19.48 4.08
N ILE A 228 -9.65 -19.56 4.08
CA ILE A 228 -8.75 -18.42 3.88
C ILE A 228 -8.54 -18.20 2.38
N SER A 229 -8.63 -16.95 1.93
CA SER A 229 -8.31 -16.59 0.54
C SER A 229 -6.80 -16.68 0.27
N ASN A 230 -6.42 -16.59 -1.00
CA ASN A 230 -5.00 -16.61 -1.36
C ASN A 230 -4.28 -15.36 -0.83
N ILE A 231 -3.39 -15.56 0.16
CA ILE A 231 -2.56 -14.51 0.78
C ILE A 231 -1.62 -13.78 -0.20
N LYS A 232 -1.37 -14.39 -1.37
CA LYS A 232 -0.54 -13.77 -2.41
C LYS A 232 -1.32 -12.71 -3.19
N VAL A 233 -2.64 -12.72 -3.18
CA VAL A 233 -3.45 -11.80 -3.99
C VAL A 233 -4.02 -10.71 -3.08
N PRO A 234 -3.81 -9.42 -3.41
CA PRO A 234 -4.46 -8.34 -2.68
C PRO A 234 -5.97 -8.40 -2.89
N SER A 235 -6.74 -7.93 -1.90
CA SER A 235 -8.19 -8.00 -1.94
C SER A 235 -8.83 -6.76 -1.33
N LEU A 236 -10.13 -6.61 -1.57
CA LEU A 236 -10.92 -5.51 -1.05
C LEU A 236 -11.99 -6.05 -0.12
N SER A 237 -12.28 -5.30 0.93
CA SER A 237 -13.44 -5.54 1.79
C SER A 237 -14.08 -4.22 2.17
N THR A 238 -15.40 -4.19 2.33
CA THR A 238 -16.10 -3.12 3.03
C THR A 238 -16.31 -3.52 4.48
N ILE A 239 -16.40 -2.52 5.35
CA ILE A 239 -16.88 -2.65 6.73
C ILE A 239 -18.10 -1.75 6.88
N THR A 240 -19.19 -2.31 7.39
CA THR A 240 -20.42 -1.57 7.65
C THR A 240 -20.85 -1.83 9.09
N LEU A 241 -21.15 -0.75 9.82
CA LEU A 241 -21.71 -0.83 11.16
C LEU A 241 -23.21 -0.50 11.07
N ASP A 242 -24.03 -1.41 11.56
CA ASP A 242 -25.48 -1.31 11.52
C ASP A 242 -26.14 -1.90 12.78
N LEU A 243 -27.48 -1.92 12.87
CA LEU A 243 -28.26 -2.38 14.02
C LEU A 243 -29.25 -3.50 13.61
N ILE A 244 -29.39 -4.57 14.42
CA ILE A 244 -30.30 -5.71 14.12
C ILE A 244 -31.77 -5.26 14.02
N ASP A 245 -32.21 -4.42 14.95
CA ASP A 245 -33.62 -4.08 15.14
C ASP A 245 -33.96 -2.67 14.65
N ARG A 246 -33.49 -2.29 13.46
CA ARG A 246 -34.04 -1.10 12.80
C ARG A 246 -35.50 -1.38 12.48
N GLY A 247 -36.42 -0.78 13.22
CA GLY A 247 -37.83 -0.75 12.83
C GLY A 247 -37.96 -0.16 11.41
N LEU A 248 -39.04 -0.50 10.69
CA LEU A 248 -39.40 0.04 9.37
C LEU A 248 -39.74 1.55 9.41
N SER A 249 -38.89 2.35 10.04
CA SER A 249 -38.91 3.81 10.02
C SER A 249 -38.29 4.22 8.68
N CYS A 250 -39.07 4.93 7.85
CA CYS A 250 -38.72 5.29 6.45
C CYS A 250 -37.50 6.21 6.27
N ILE A 251 -36.62 6.30 7.26
CA ILE A 251 -35.40 7.10 7.23
C ILE A 251 -34.30 6.22 7.80
N ASP A 252 -33.83 5.30 6.96
CA ASP A 252 -32.57 4.62 7.21
C ASP A 252 -31.44 5.63 7.04
N LEU A 253 -30.91 6.14 8.15
CA LEU A 253 -29.59 6.78 8.13
C LEU A 253 -28.62 5.77 7.52
N GLN A 254 -27.99 6.15 6.40
CA GLN A 254 -27.07 5.26 5.71
C GLN A 254 -26.02 4.75 6.73
N PRO A 255 -25.89 3.43 6.91
CA PRO A 255 -25.01 2.90 7.93
C PRO A 255 -23.56 3.29 7.62
N PRO A 256 -22.79 3.75 8.62
CA PRO A 256 -21.42 4.15 8.41
C PRO A 256 -20.65 3.00 7.77
N THR A 257 -20.05 3.30 6.62
CA THR A 257 -19.43 2.30 5.77
C THR A 257 -18.06 2.79 5.32
N GLY A 258 -17.05 1.94 5.52
CA GLY A 258 -15.67 2.20 5.14
C GLY A 258 -15.13 1.13 4.20
N LEU A 259 -14.07 1.48 3.47
CA LEU A 259 -13.40 0.57 2.56
C LEU A 259 -12.05 0.15 3.12
N ILE A 260 -11.77 -1.14 3.11
CA ILE A 260 -10.53 -1.75 3.58
C ILE A 260 -9.83 -2.38 2.38
N SER A 261 -8.74 -1.76 1.95
CA SER A 261 -7.81 -2.30 0.97
C SER A 261 -6.83 -3.23 1.68
N ILE A 262 -6.91 -4.52 1.42
CA ILE A 262 -6.02 -5.54 1.98
C ILE A 262 -4.92 -5.75 0.95
N GLY A 263 -3.80 -5.06 1.12
CA GLY A 263 -2.82 -4.93 0.05
C GLY A 263 -1.65 -4.02 0.41
N CYS A 264 -0.91 -3.62 -0.63
CA CYS A 264 0.32 -2.86 -0.45
C CYS A 264 0.06 -1.46 0.13
N ASN A 265 0.79 -1.14 1.20
CA ASN A 265 0.98 0.23 1.66
C ASN A 265 2.11 0.89 0.86
N TRP A 266 1.76 1.73 -0.11
CA TRP A 266 2.72 2.39 -1.01
C TRP A 266 3.72 3.33 -0.33
N ALA A 267 3.55 3.64 0.96
CA ALA A 267 4.55 4.36 1.73
C ALA A 267 5.78 3.48 2.07
N LYS A 268 5.65 2.15 2.01
CA LYS A 268 6.74 1.21 2.29
C LYS A 268 7.71 1.12 1.11
N LYS A 269 9.01 1.22 1.41
CA LYS A 269 10.11 1.02 0.46
C LYS A 269 11.28 0.36 1.16
N ILE A 270 12.15 -0.28 0.38
CA ILE A 270 13.39 -0.86 0.90
C ILE A 270 14.60 -0.07 0.42
N ILE A 271 15.60 0.02 1.30
CA ILE A 271 16.87 0.71 1.04
C ILE A 271 18.00 -0.23 1.46
N ILE A 272 19.02 -0.35 0.61
CA ILE A 272 20.22 -1.11 0.97
C ILE A 272 21.13 -0.22 1.80
N ARG A 273 21.47 -0.69 3.01
CA ARG A 273 22.39 0.02 3.89
C ARG A 273 23.78 0.03 3.27
N ASN A 274 24.31 1.23 3.02
CA ASN A 274 25.59 1.43 2.35
C ASN A 274 26.61 2.13 3.26
N THR A 275 27.26 1.36 4.14
CA THR A 275 28.28 1.88 5.08
C THR A 275 29.68 1.96 4.48
N LEU A 276 30.01 1.07 3.53
CA LEU A 276 31.31 0.98 2.88
C LEU A 276 31.10 0.97 1.37
N ASN A 277 31.44 2.07 0.71
CA ASN A 277 31.34 2.20 -0.75
C ASN A 277 32.67 2.62 -1.37
N ALA A 278 32.80 2.39 -2.68
CA ALA A 278 34.00 2.71 -3.44
C ALA A 278 34.35 4.20 -3.42
N CYS A 279 33.34 5.07 -3.32
CA CYS A 279 33.51 6.52 -3.26
C CYS A 279 34.16 7.00 -1.96
N THR A 280 33.72 6.47 -0.81
CA THR A 280 34.30 6.80 0.51
C THR A 280 35.72 6.27 0.70
N LYS A 281 36.15 5.32 -0.16
CA LYS A 281 37.50 4.76 -0.18
C LYS A 281 38.37 5.33 -1.29
N ASP A 282 37.90 6.38 -1.97
CA ASP A 282 38.59 7.05 -3.09
C ASP A 282 39.02 6.09 -4.22
N ILE A 283 38.34 4.94 -4.36
CA ILE A 283 38.56 3.98 -5.46
C ILE A 283 37.89 4.49 -6.74
N LEU A 284 36.72 5.11 -6.59
CA LEU A 284 35.94 5.74 -7.66
C LEU A 284 35.50 7.12 -7.19
N THR A 285 35.47 8.11 -8.07
CA THR A 285 34.96 9.43 -7.68
C THR A 285 33.50 9.63 -8.13
N PRO A 286 32.63 10.24 -7.30
CA PRO A 286 31.25 10.55 -7.70
C PRO A 286 31.16 11.37 -8.99
N VAL A 287 32.12 12.29 -9.18
CA VAL A 287 32.19 13.17 -10.37
C VAL A 287 32.44 12.38 -11.65
N GLU A 288 33.25 11.31 -11.60
CA GLU A 288 33.46 10.43 -12.74
C GLU A 288 32.22 9.61 -13.05
N LEU A 289 31.59 9.03 -12.02
CA LEU A 289 30.40 8.20 -12.20
C LEU A 289 29.21 8.98 -12.77
N GLN A 290 29.08 10.27 -12.44
CA GLN A 290 28.07 11.17 -13.00
C GLN A 290 28.28 11.51 -14.48
N LYS A 291 29.50 11.37 -15.02
CA LYS A 291 29.84 11.77 -16.39
C LYS A 291 29.66 10.63 -17.40
N ASN A 292 28.46 10.03 -17.44
CA ASN A 292 28.14 8.89 -18.33
C ASN A 292 29.22 7.80 -18.29
N TYR A 293 29.63 7.44 -17.07
CA TYR A 293 30.69 6.45 -16.87
C TYR A 293 30.30 5.13 -17.51
N THR A 294 31.23 4.51 -18.24
CA THR A 294 31.04 3.19 -18.84
C THR A 294 31.98 2.18 -18.23
N TYR A 295 31.47 0.97 -17.96
CA TYR A 295 32.26 -0.17 -17.54
C TYR A 295 32.12 -1.31 -18.54
N ILE A 296 33.11 -2.20 -18.57
CA ILE A 296 33.19 -3.28 -19.55
C ILE A 296 32.79 -4.60 -18.91
N LEU A 297 31.83 -5.27 -19.55
CA LEU A 297 31.50 -6.67 -19.33
C LEU A 297 32.35 -7.52 -20.27
N GLU A 298 33.27 -8.28 -19.70
CA GLU A 298 34.14 -9.17 -20.45
C GLU A 298 33.34 -10.31 -21.07
N LYS A 299 33.68 -10.66 -22.31
CA LYS A 299 33.09 -11.79 -23.02
C LYS A 299 33.18 -13.07 -22.18
N GLY A 300 32.08 -13.82 -22.11
CA GLY A 300 32.00 -15.10 -21.40
C GLY A 300 31.68 -14.97 -19.92
N THR A 301 31.59 -13.75 -19.37
CA THR A 301 31.21 -13.51 -17.97
C THR A 301 29.70 -13.26 -17.77
N TYR A 302 28.96 -13.14 -18.87
CA TYR A 302 27.52 -12.87 -18.89
C TYR A 302 26.81 -13.74 -19.92
N ASP A 303 25.54 -14.04 -19.69
CA ASP A 303 24.69 -14.76 -20.65
C ASP A 303 24.18 -13.77 -21.73
N PRO A 304 24.60 -13.92 -23.01
CA PRO A 304 24.18 -13.02 -24.08
C PRO A 304 22.69 -13.13 -24.43
N SER A 305 22.03 -14.24 -24.06
CA SER A 305 20.60 -14.47 -24.28
C SER A 305 19.70 -13.86 -23.19
N PHE A 306 20.31 -13.34 -22.13
CA PHE A 306 19.62 -12.73 -20.99
C PHE A 306 18.81 -11.48 -21.42
N ASN A 307 17.60 -11.32 -20.87
CA ASN A 307 16.61 -10.27 -21.22
C ASN A 307 16.08 -10.30 -22.66
N SER A 308 16.04 -11.46 -23.33
CA SER A 308 15.49 -11.60 -24.70
C SER A 308 16.18 -10.73 -25.75
N ARG A 309 17.37 -10.20 -25.44
CA ARG A 309 18.21 -9.51 -26.41
C ARG A 309 19.02 -10.61 -27.09
N LEU A 310 18.66 -11.00 -28.31
CA LEU A 310 19.50 -11.86 -29.14
C LEU A 310 20.78 -11.11 -29.49
N ARG A 311 21.75 -11.11 -28.57
CA ARG A 311 23.06 -10.50 -28.77
C ARG A 311 23.97 -11.56 -29.35
N LEU A 312 24.04 -11.55 -30.69
CA LEU A 312 24.84 -12.46 -31.50
C LEU A 312 26.36 -12.21 -31.36
N ASP A 313 26.76 -11.12 -30.70
CA ASP A 313 28.16 -10.70 -30.66
C ASP A 313 28.88 -11.14 -29.38
N LEU A 314 29.75 -12.11 -29.59
CA LEU A 314 30.76 -12.66 -28.68
C LEU A 314 31.91 -11.66 -28.40
N GLN A 315 31.59 -10.41 -28.07
CA GLN A 315 32.54 -9.32 -27.80
C GLN A 315 32.31 -8.69 -26.42
N ASP A 316 33.32 -8.00 -25.90
CA ASP A 316 33.21 -7.23 -24.66
C ASP A 316 32.14 -6.13 -24.82
N GLN A 317 31.32 -5.95 -23.79
CA GLN A 317 30.20 -5.02 -23.85
C GLN A 317 30.43 -3.83 -22.91
N ALA A 318 30.43 -2.61 -23.46
CA ALA A 318 30.39 -1.39 -22.67
C ALA A 318 28.96 -1.12 -22.17
N VAL A 319 28.81 -0.92 -20.86
CA VAL A 319 27.54 -0.60 -20.20
C VAL A 319 27.67 0.77 -19.52
N ILE A 320 26.67 1.63 -19.74
CA ILE A 320 26.59 2.94 -19.07
C ILE A 320 26.12 2.72 -17.63
N TYR A 321 26.84 3.30 -16.68
CA TYR A 321 26.51 3.28 -15.26
C TYR A 321 25.49 4.37 -14.93
N ASP A 322 24.31 3.96 -14.48
CA ASP A 322 23.25 4.88 -14.05
C ASP A 322 23.50 5.34 -12.61
N TYR A 323 24.19 6.47 -12.45
CA TYR A 323 24.50 7.02 -11.14
C TYR A 323 23.27 7.59 -10.42
N GLU A 324 22.24 8.05 -11.14
CA GLU A 324 21.02 8.60 -10.53
C GLU A 324 20.20 7.50 -9.85
N GLU A 325 20.09 6.32 -10.47
CA GLU A 325 19.41 5.16 -9.88
C GLU A 325 20.28 4.48 -8.81
N LEU A 326 21.57 4.23 -9.10
CA LEU A 326 22.40 3.30 -8.33
C LEU A 326 23.29 3.97 -7.27
N GLY A 327 23.56 5.26 -7.40
CA GLY A 327 24.49 5.99 -6.53
C GLY A 327 25.91 5.42 -6.54
N CYS A 328 26.61 5.53 -5.41
CA CYS A 328 27.96 4.99 -5.24
C CYS A 328 27.94 3.48 -4.95
N PRO A 329 28.71 2.66 -5.69
CA PRO A 329 28.68 1.21 -5.55
C PRO A 329 29.25 0.75 -4.22
N GLN A 330 28.61 -0.24 -3.60
CA GLN A 330 29.10 -0.86 -2.37
C GLN A 330 30.41 -1.58 -2.62
N LEU A 331 31.33 -1.53 -1.66
CA LEU A 331 32.65 -2.10 -1.82
C LEU A 331 32.70 -3.50 -1.20
N VAL A 332 33.00 -4.52 -2.02
CA VAL A 332 33.06 -5.92 -1.58
C VAL A 332 34.40 -6.53 -1.94
N TYR A 333 35.04 -7.18 -0.96
CA TYR A 333 36.32 -7.84 -1.19
C TYR A 333 36.11 -9.20 -1.84
N PHE A 334 36.95 -9.51 -2.82
CA PHE A 334 37.00 -10.79 -3.52
C PHE A 334 37.07 -11.99 -2.57
N ASN A 335 36.34 -13.07 -2.91
CA ASN A 335 36.28 -14.33 -2.17
C ASN A 335 35.86 -14.20 -0.69
N ASN A 336 35.24 -13.08 -0.32
CA ASN A 336 34.63 -12.90 1.00
C ASN A 336 33.11 -13.12 0.90
N PRO A 337 32.52 -14.02 1.70
CA PRO A 337 31.07 -14.19 1.78
C PRO A 337 30.38 -12.86 2.11
N TRP A 338 29.45 -12.45 1.26
CA TRP A 338 28.79 -11.16 1.37
C TRP A 338 27.27 -11.28 1.17
N LYS A 339 26.51 -10.51 1.94
CA LYS A 339 25.06 -10.33 1.77
C LYS A 339 24.67 -8.89 2.11
N PRO A 340 23.70 -8.29 1.41
CA PRO A 340 23.28 -6.94 1.71
C PRO A 340 22.52 -6.88 3.04
N VAL A 341 22.63 -5.73 3.71
CA VAL A 341 21.75 -5.37 4.83
C VAL A 341 20.64 -4.49 4.27
N ILE A 342 19.40 -4.94 4.41
CA ILE A 342 18.22 -4.32 3.81
C ILE A 342 17.43 -3.64 4.92
N GLU A 343 17.04 -2.39 4.71
CA GLU A 343 16.24 -1.61 5.65
C GLU A 343 14.85 -1.36 5.07
N LEU A 344 13.81 -1.60 5.86
CA LEU A 344 12.44 -1.21 5.54
C LEU A 344 12.18 0.21 6.04
N TRP A 345 11.67 1.05 5.15
CA TRP A 345 11.29 2.42 5.42
C TRP A 345 9.82 2.63 5.08
N GLU A 346 9.11 3.38 5.93
CA GLU A 346 7.74 3.83 5.68
C GLU A 346 7.75 5.35 5.60
N GLY A 347 7.62 5.88 4.39
CA GLY A 347 7.86 7.29 4.10
C GLY A 347 9.31 7.68 4.42
N SER A 348 9.50 8.48 5.47
CA SER A 348 10.80 8.93 5.99
C SER A 348 11.21 8.24 7.29
N ARG A 349 10.43 7.27 7.78
CA ARG A 349 10.67 6.58 9.04
C ARG A 349 11.31 5.22 8.78
N PHE A 350 12.47 4.97 9.39
CA PHE A 350 13.03 3.63 9.47
C PHE A 350 12.11 2.74 10.32
N VAL A 351 11.77 1.56 9.80
CA VAL A 351 10.91 0.58 10.47
C VAL A 351 11.77 -0.50 11.10
N GLU A 352 12.50 -1.25 10.28
CA GLU A 352 13.32 -2.39 10.74
C GLU A 352 14.36 -2.82 9.69
N VAL A 353 15.26 -3.71 10.10
CA VAL A 353 16.16 -4.44 9.17
C VAL A 353 15.43 -5.69 8.70
N VAL A 354 15.32 -5.86 7.39
CA VAL A 354 14.61 -6.98 6.78
C VAL A 354 15.42 -8.26 6.94
N THR A 355 14.81 -9.28 7.56
CA THR A 355 15.43 -10.60 7.74
C THR A 355 14.77 -11.70 6.93
N THR A 356 13.73 -11.39 6.15
CA THR A 356 13.01 -12.39 5.36
C THR A 356 13.80 -12.87 4.12
N GLU A 357 13.21 -13.78 3.36
CA GLU A 357 13.75 -14.35 2.14
C GLU A 357 13.68 -13.36 0.98
N PHE A 358 14.83 -13.15 0.33
CA PHE A 358 14.97 -12.29 -0.84
C PHE A 358 15.90 -12.93 -1.86
N VAL A 359 15.82 -12.45 -3.09
CA VAL A 359 16.67 -12.90 -4.20
C VAL A 359 17.44 -11.72 -4.78
N LEU A 360 18.62 -12.02 -5.32
CA LEU A 360 19.45 -11.05 -6.05
C LEU A 360 19.62 -11.53 -7.49
N MET A 361 19.18 -10.70 -8.42
CA MET A 361 19.30 -10.95 -9.86
C MET A 361 20.23 -9.93 -10.50
N GLU A 362 21.29 -10.36 -11.15
CA GLU A 362 22.19 -9.43 -11.85
C GLU A 362 21.52 -8.91 -13.14
N LYS A 363 21.41 -7.59 -13.29
CA LYS A 363 20.63 -6.95 -14.36
C LYS A 363 21.16 -7.24 -15.77
N ASN A 364 22.46 -7.50 -15.92
CA ASN A 364 23.15 -7.74 -17.19
C ASN A 364 23.35 -9.23 -17.52
N GLY A 365 22.92 -10.15 -16.64
CA GLY A 365 23.07 -11.59 -16.83
C GLY A 365 24.46 -12.12 -16.49
N MET A 366 25.25 -11.40 -15.67
CA MET A 366 26.53 -11.91 -15.17
C MET A 366 26.34 -13.14 -14.28
N HIS A 367 27.23 -14.11 -14.42
CA HIS A 367 27.18 -15.39 -13.68
C HIS A 367 28.53 -15.76 -13.05
N THR A 368 29.37 -14.76 -12.77
CA THR A 368 30.74 -14.92 -12.21
C THR A 368 30.78 -14.87 -10.69
N TYR A 369 29.66 -15.21 -10.05
CA TYR A 369 29.48 -15.24 -8.60
C TYR A 369 28.73 -16.51 -8.21
N ASN A 370 29.07 -17.05 -7.05
CA ASN A 370 28.51 -18.29 -6.52
C ASN A 370 27.80 -18.05 -5.19
N TYR A 371 27.03 -19.03 -4.75
CA TYR A 371 26.38 -19.02 -3.44
C TYR A 371 27.11 -19.90 -2.43
N SER A 372 27.17 -19.43 -1.19
CA SER A 372 27.85 -20.15 -0.10
C SER A 372 27.16 -21.45 0.33
N LYS A 373 25.90 -21.65 -0.04
CA LYS A 373 25.09 -22.81 0.33
C LYS A 373 24.55 -23.52 -0.90
N ASN A 374 24.45 -24.83 -0.79
CA ASN A 374 23.64 -25.67 -1.67
C ASN A 374 22.27 -25.95 -1.06
N VAL A 375 21.35 -26.51 -1.84
CA VAL A 375 19.97 -26.80 -1.44
C VAL A 375 19.91 -27.72 -0.20
N GLY A 376 20.79 -28.72 -0.14
CA GLY A 376 20.92 -29.62 1.02
C GLY A 376 21.40 -28.89 2.27
N GLY A 377 22.43 -28.05 2.14
CA GLY A 377 22.99 -27.25 3.23
C GLY A 377 22.07 -26.12 3.72
N ALA A 378 21.07 -25.74 2.92
CA ALA A 378 19.97 -24.85 3.31
C ALA A 378 18.84 -25.58 4.08
N ASN A 379 18.97 -26.89 4.33
CA ASN A 379 17.98 -27.75 4.99
C ASN A 379 16.60 -27.73 4.29
N CYS A 380 16.58 -27.66 2.96
CA CYS A 380 15.35 -27.76 2.19
C CYS A 380 14.73 -29.16 2.30
N LYS A 381 13.39 -29.22 2.34
CA LYS A 381 12.61 -30.48 2.27
C LYS A 381 12.17 -30.82 0.85
N SER A 382 12.03 -29.80 0.01
CA SER A 382 11.68 -29.89 -1.41
C SER A 382 12.74 -29.20 -2.26
N GLN A 383 12.75 -29.47 -3.57
CA GLN A 383 13.73 -28.80 -4.46
C GLN A 383 13.50 -27.28 -4.45
N ALA A 384 14.54 -26.52 -4.13
CA ALA A 384 14.48 -25.07 -4.18
C ALA A 384 14.35 -24.56 -5.62
N GLN A 385 13.60 -23.48 -5.79
CA GLN A 385 13.53 -22.74 -7.04
C GLN A 385 14.91 -22.14 -7.38
N ASN A 386 15.20 -22.09 -8.67
CA ASN A 386 16.35 -21.38 -9.23
C ASN A 386 15.89 -20.45 -10.37
N TRP A 387 16.78 -19.56 -10.79
CA TRP A 387 16.55 -18.62 -11.89
C TRP A 387 15.95 -19.29 -13.14
N THR A 388 16.52 -20.41 -13.60
CA THR A 388 16.08 -21.07 -14.83
C THR A 388 14.66 -21.64 -14.72
N SER A 389 14.32 -22.26 -13.58
CA SER A 389 12.98 -22.77 -13.32
C SER A 389 11.94 -21.65 -13.20
N VAL A 390 12.28 -20.54 -12.53
CA VAL A 390 11.38 -19.39 -12.36
C VAL A 390 11.16 -18.68 -13.69
N MET A 391 12.21 -18.54 -14.49
CA MET A 391 12.11 -18.01 -15.84
C MET A 391 11.27 -18.86 -16.75
N ALA A 392 11.33 -20.19 -16.63
CA ALA A 392 10.45 -21.07 -17.39
C ALA A 392 8.98 -20.85 -17.01
N ALA A 393 8.70 -20.70 -15.71
CA ALA A 393 7.35 -20.53 -15.16
C ALA A 393 6.76 -19.12 -15.35
N SER A 394 7.58 -18.06 -15.36
CA SER A 394 7.13 -16.68 -15.44
C SER A 394 6.77 -16.28 -16.88
N THR A 395 5.78 -15.39 -17.02
CA THR A 395 5.48 -14.72 -18.30
C THR A 395 6.58 -13.73 -18.68
N THR A 396 7.22 -13.10 -17.68
CA THR A 396 8.31 -12.16 -17.89
C THR A 396 9.63 -12.93 -17.96
N LYS A 397 10.37 -12.78 -19.07
CA LYS A 397 11.65 -13.46 -19.31
C LYS A 397 12.86 -12.53 -19.07
N ASN A 398 12.90 -11.86 -17.92
CA ASN A 398 13.98 -10.95 -17.55
C ASN A 398 14.30 -11.04 -16.04
N TYR A 399 15.19 -10.19 -15.54
CA TYR A 399 15.58 -10.14 -14.12
C TYR A 399 14.42 -9.82 -13.13
N LEU A 400 13.24 -9.41 -13.60
CA LEU A 400 12.03 -9.15 -12.80
C LEU A 400 11.12 -10.39 -12.68
N ALA A 401 11.52 -11.54 -13.23
CA ALA A 401 10.67 -12.73 -13.31
C ALA A 401 10.29 -13.31 -11.94
N TRP A 402 11.16 -13.16 -10.94
CA TRP A 402 11.01 -13.78 -9.63
C TRP A 402 10.24 -12.86 -8.69
N THR A 403 8.96 -13.16 -8.50
CA THR A 403 8.04 -12.38 -7.66
C THR A 403 7.51 -13.22 -6.50
N ARG A 404 6.93 -12.56 -5.49
CA ARG A 404 6.26 -13.23 -4.36
C ARG A 404 5.10 -14.13 -4.78
N GLU A 405 4.48 -13.87 -5.94
CA GLU A 405 3.37 -14.69 -6.45
C GLU A 405 3.85 -16.07 -6.90
N ILE A 406 5.00 -16.11 -7.59
CA ILE A 406 5.60 -17.33 -8.15
C ILE A 406 6.50 -18.05 -7.13
N TYR A 407 6.95 -17.33 -6.10
CA TYR A 407 7.82 -17.90 -5.06
C TYR A 407 7.18 -19.08 -4.32
N VAL A 408 7.95 -20.15 -4.14
CA VAL A 408 7.59 -21.33 -3.36
C VAL A 408 8.75 -21.66 -2.42
N THR A 409 8.49 -21.69 -1.12
CA THR A 409 9.50 -22.05 -0.12
C THR A 409 9.93 -23.51 -0.27
N CYS A 410 11.23 -23.77 -0.09
CA CYS A 410 11.78 -25.13 -0.11
C CYS A 410 11.69 -25.84 1.27
N HIS A 411 11.36 -25.11 2.33
CA HIS A 411 11.40 -25.62 3.72
C HIS A 411 10.12 -26.38 4.11
N GLU A 412 9.10 -26.33 3.26
CA GLU A 412 7.87 -27.11 3.39
C GLU A 412 7.91 -28.33 2.48
N LEU A 413 7.25 -29.41 2.90
CA LEU A 413 7.20 -30.63 2.12
C LEU A 413 6.20 -30.44 0.97
N ASN A 414 6.69 -30.49 -0.26
CA ASN A 414 5.88 -30.44 -1.47
C ASN A 414 6.09 -31.71 -2.29
N HIS A 415 5.09 -32.59 -2.30
CA HIS A 415 5.13 -33.86 -3.02
C HIS A 415 5.29 -33.71 -4.54
N SER A 416 4.84 -32.59 -5.10
CA SER A 416 4.97 -32.30 -6.53
C SER A 416 6.39 -31.89 -6.91
N ILE A 417 7.21 -31.45 -5.95
CA ILE A 417 8.57 -30.95 -6.14
C ILE A 417 9.50 -31.63 -5.12
N PRO A 418 9.80 -32.93 -5.30
CA PRO A 418 10.69 -33.65 -4.40
C PRO A 418 12.12 -33.10 -4.46
N LEU A 419 12.86 -33.21 -3.36
CA LEU A 419 14.28 -32.87 -3.32
C LEU A 419 15.10 -33.91 -4.11
N LEU A 420 15.48 -33.57 -5.34
CA LEU A 420 16.22 -34.48 -6.23
C LEU A 420 17.72 -34.14 -6.29
N TRP A 421 18.06 -32.85 -6.20
CA TRP A 421 19.41 -32.34 -6.37
C TRP A 421 19.81 -31.48 -5.17
N PRO A 422 20.30 -32.10 -4.07
CA PRO A 422 20.73 -31.38 -2.88
C PRO A 422 22.03 -30.59 -3.10
N ASP A 423 22.87 -30.99 -4.06
CA ASP A 423 24.17 -30.36 -4.32
C ASP A 423 24.08 -29.08 -5.17
N LEU A 424 22.91 -28.79 -5.75
CA LEU A 424 22.67 -27.58 -6.52
C LEU A 424 22.79 -26.33 -5.64
N GLU A 425 23.26 -25.22 -6.20
CA GLU A 425 23.38 -23.96 -5.47
C GLU A 425 22.02 -23.45 -5.00
N TYR A 426 21.98 -22.95 -3.76
CA TYR A 426 20.80 -22.32 -3.20
C TYR A 426 20.86 -20.81 -3.47
N GLN A 427 19.93 -20.29 -4.27
CA GLN A 427 19.99 -18.90 -4.78
C GLN A 427 19.19 -17.90 -3.93
N ILE A 428 18.40 -18.38 -2.97
CA ILE A 428 17.62 -17.55 -2.06
C ILE A 428 18.51 -17.13 -0.88
N LEU A 429 18.39 -15.87 -0.48
CA LEU A 429 19.16 -15.26 0.60
C LEU A 429 18.22 -14.85 1.74
N GLY A 430 18.78 -14.72 2.94
CA GLY A 430 18.03 -14.31 4.13
C GLY A 430 17.15 -15.44 4.69
N GLY A 431 16.11 -15.03 5.43
CA GLY A 431 15.20 -15.94 6.11
C GLY A 431 15.90 -16.80 7.15
N ARG A 432 15.70 -18.11 7.05
CA ARG A 432 16.28 -19.11 7.96
C ARG A 432 17.72 -19.50 7.63
N THR A 433 18.28 -18.96 6.55
CA THR A 433 19.60 -19.36 6.05
C THR A 433 20.63 -18.26 6.23
N ASP A 434 21.87 -18.67 6.49
CA ASP A 434 23.06 -17.81 6.48
C ASP A 434 23.70 -17.73 5.08
N ASN A 435 22.92 -18.01 4.03
CA ASN A 435 23.42 -17.98 2.66
C ASN A 435 23.91 -16.57 2.27
N SER A 436 24.92 -16.55 1.41
CA SER A 436 25.68 -15.37 1.01
C SER A 436 26.27 -15.57 -0.39
N ILE A 437 26.56 -14.47 -1.06
CA ILE A 437 27.21 -14.44 -2.37
C ILE A 437 28.73 -14.39 -2.19
N ILE A 438 29.45 -15.12 -3.04
CA ILE A 438 30.91 -15.16 -3.09
C ILE A 438 31.35 -14.79 -4.51
N PHE A 439 32.16 -13.75 -4.63
CA PHE A 439 32.72 -13.30 -5.91
C PHE A 439 34.12 -13.88 -6.09
N GLN A 440 34.30 -14.81 -7.03
CA GLN A 440 35.54 -15.62 -7.15
C GLN A 440 36.34 -15.40 -8.43
N GLU A 441 35.85 -14.63 -9.39
CA GLU A 441 36.45 -14.62 -10.72
C GLU A 441 37.08 -13.30 -11.15
N ARG A 442 36.49 -12.15 -10.78
CA ARG A 442 36.93 -10.84 -11.32
C ARG A 442 36.72 -9.68 -10.37
N ASN A 443 37.46 -8.61 -10.67
CA ASN A 443 37.15 -7.27 -10.20
C ASN A 443 36.17 -6.60 -11.15
N GLY A 444 35.30 -5.74 -10.63
CA GLY A 444 34.41 -4.94 -11.45
C GLY A 444 33.04 -4.72 -10.83
N PHE A 445 32.17 -4.14 -11.66
CA PHE A 445 30.81 -3.80 -11.28
C PHE A 445 29.87 -4.99 -11.42
N TYR A 446 28.98 -5.11 -10.44
CA TYR A 446 27.80 -5.97 -10.49
C TYR A 446 26.59 -5.11 -10.15
N ILE A 447 25.54 -5.19 -10.96
CA ILE A 447 24.30 -4.45 -10.70
C ILE A 447 23.22 -5.45 -10.35
N PHE A 448 22.82 -5.46 -9.08
CA PHE A 448 21.80 -6.37 -8.59
C PHE A 448 20.45 -5.67 -8.52
N HIS A 449 19.43 -6.38 -8.98
CA HIS A 449 18.04 -6.14 -8.65
C HIS A 449 17.66 -7.07 -7.51
N LEU A 450 17.21 -6.50 -6.40
CA LEU A 450 16.77 -7.20 -5.22
C LEU A 450 15.26 -7.24 -5.19
N THR A 451 14.70 -8.42 -4.92
CA THR A 451 13.26 -8.62 -4.69
C THR A 451 13.06 -9.37 -3.38
N ILE A 452 12.22 -8.84 -2.49
CA ILE A 452 11.70 -9.61 -1.35
C ILE A 452 10.64 -10.57 -1.86
N VAL A 453 10.84 -11.87 -1.65
CA VAL A 453 9.99 -12.92 -2.25
C VAL A 453 9.03 -13.57 -1.25
N ASP A 454 9.24 -13.37 0.05
CA ASP A 454 8.38 -13.95 1.08
C ASP A 454 6.94 -13.36 1.01
N PRO A 455 5.92 -14.19 0.71
CA PRO A 455 4.55 -13.73 0.61
C PRO A 455 3.97 -13.28 1.96
N PHE A 456 4.58 -13.66 3.09
CA PHE A 456 4.14 -13.32 4.45
C PHE A 456 4.81 -12.06 5.01
N TYR A 457 5.65 -11.38 4.25
CA TYR A 457 6.31 -10.16 4.71
C TYR A 457 5.53 -8.87 4.39
N SER A 458 5.11 -8.69 3.14
CA SER A 458 4.31 -7.55 2.69
C SER A 458 3.58 -7.90 1.39
N TYR A 459 2.46 -7.22 1.11
CA TYR A 459 1.81 -7.23 -0.20
C TYR A 459 2.51 -6.32 -1.21
N CYS A 460 3.38 -5.41 -0.75
CA CYS A 460 4.14 -4.55 -1.63
C CYS A 460 5.19 -5.34 -2.40
N ASP A 461 5.38 -4.96 -3.67
CA ASP A 461 6.50 -5.43 -4.47
C ASP A 461 7.77 -4.68 -4.04
N LEU A 462 8.34 -5.11 -2.92
CA LEU A 462 9.50 -4.48 -2.31
C LEU A 462 10.76 -4.86 -3.09
N THR A 463 11.12 -3.98 -4.01
CA THR A 463 12.28 -4.13 -4.88
C THR A 463 13.21 -2.93 -4.81
N THR A 464 14.49 -3.15 -5.11
CA THR A 464 15.47 -2.07 -5.24
C THR A 464 16.65 -2.52 -6.10
N SER A 465 17.26 -1.58 -6.81
CA SER A 465 18.47 -1.84 -7.60
C SER A 465 19.65 -1.15 -6.94
N PHE A 466 20.80 -1.81 -6.90
CA PHE A 466 22.02 -1.23 -6.35
C PHE A 466 23.25 -1.81 -7.03
N ALA A 467 24.35 -1.07 -6.96
CA ALA A 467 25.62 -1.49 -7.53
C ALA A 467 26.61 -1.95 -6.46
N ILE A 468 27.43 -2.92 -6.84
CA ILE A 468 28.58 -3.41 -6.07
C ILE A 468 29.82 -3.29 -6.94
N TYR A 469 30.93 -2.90 -6.33
CA TYR A 469 32.26 -2.96 -6.92
C TYR A 469 33.10 -3.99 -6.17
N VAL A 470 33.49 -5.05 -6.86
CA VAL A 470 34.35 -6.10 -6.33
C VAL A 470 35.81 -5.74 -6.59
N TYR A 471 36.64 -5.84 -5.56
CA TYR A 471 38.08 -5.53 -5.62
C TYR A 471 38.93 -6.63 -4.96
N GLY A 472 40.22 -6.68 -5.33
CA GLY A 472 41.19 -7.60 -4.76
C GLY A 472 41.35 -8.94 -5.49
N ALA A 473 40.58 -9.18 -6.56
CA ALA A 473 40.80 -10.33 -7.44
C ALA A 473 42.14 -10.19 -8.17
N PHE A 474 42.87 -11.29 -8.29
CA PHE A 474 44.04 -11.35 -9.15
C PHE A 474 43.61 -11.32 -10.63
N PRO A 475 44.35 -10.65 -11.52
CA PRO A 475 44.04 -10.69 -12.96
C PRO A 475 44.03 -12.14 -13.44
N GLN A 476 43.07 -12.50 -14.30
CA GLN A 476 43.00 -13.83 -14.90
C GLN A 476 44.35 -14.17 -15.54
N ARG A 477 44.95 -15.28 -15.10
CA ARG A 477 46.27 -15.70 -15.56
C ARG A 477 46.19 -16.03 -17.04
N LEU A 478 46.80 -15.21 -17.89
CA LEU A 478 46.78 -15.33 -19.34
C LEU A 478 47.43 -16.63 -19.86
N LEU A 479 48.22 -17.32 -19.03
CA LEU A 479 48.98 -18.51 -19.40
C LEU A 479 48.79 -19.60 -18.34
N PRO A 480 48.48 -20.86 -18.71
CA PRO A 480 48.41 -21.95 -17.76
C PRO A 480 49.80 -22.23 -17.17
N ASP A 481 49.87 -22.44 -15.85
CA ASP A 481 51.14 -22.60 -15.12
C ASP A 481 51.95 -23.81 -15.60
N TYR A 482 51.26 -24.88 -16.02
CA TYR A 482 51.88 -26.15 -16.42
C TYR A 482 52.76 -26.06 -17.67
N PRO A 483 52.30 -25.57 -18.85
CA PRO A 483 53.15 -25.45 -20.02
C PRO A 483 54.29 -24.46 -19.81
N LEU A 484 54.10 -23.39 -19.03
CA LEU A 484 55.13 -22.39 -18.80
C LEU A 484 56.23 -22.93 -17.87
N ALA A 485 55.85 -23.62 -16.79
CA ALA A 485 56.80 -24.33 -15.93
C ALA A 485 57.52 -25.45 -16.67
N LEU A 486 56.83 -26.21 -17.53
CA LEU A 486 57.45 -27.23 -18.37
C LEU A 486 58.50 -26.62 -19.32
N LEU A 487 58.18 -25.48 -19.95
CA LEU A 487 59.08 -24.79 -20.89
C LEU A 487 60.32 -24.25 -20.17
N VAL A 488 60.16 -23.71 -18.96
CA VAL A 488 61.29 -23.28 -18.12
C VAL A 488 62.12 -24.47 -17.63
N MET A 489 61.50 -25.58 -17.24
CA MET A 489 62.21 -26.80 -16.84
C MET A 489 63.00 -27.41 -18.02
N LEU A 490 62.39 -27.48 -19.20
CA LEU A 490 63.03 -27.98 -20.41
C LEU A 490 64.17 -27.06 -20.86
N SER A 491 64.02 -25.74 -20.75
CA SER A 491 65.10 -24.80 -21.09
C SER A 491 66.28 -24.91 -20.12
N MET A 492 66.03 -25.05 -18.81
CA MET A 492 67.08 -25.27 -17.81
C MET A 492 67.81 -26.60 -18.02
N LEU A 493 67.08 -27.68 -18.32
CA LEU A 493 67.67 -28.98 -18.67
C LEU A 493 68.49 -28.92 -19.96
N PHE A 494 68.02 -28.17 -20.96
CA PHE A 494 68.75 -27.97 -22.21
C PHE A 494 70.04 -27.16 -22.01
N ILE A 495 70.02 -26.12 -21.16
CA ILE A 495 71.22 -25.35 -20.80
C ILE A 495 72.23 -26.22 -20.05
N LEU A 496 71.77 -27.04 -19.09
CA LEU A 496 72.63 -28.01 -18.39
C LEU A 496 73.23 -29.04 -19.35
N TRP A 497 72.43 -29.56 -20.29
CA TRP A 497 72.89 -30.49 -21.32
C TRP A 497 73.94 -29.84 -22.23
N LEU A 498 73.71 -28.62 -22.71
CA LEU A 498 74.70 -27.85 -23.47
C LEU A 498 75.98 -27.63 -22.66
N GLY A 499 75.87 -27.27 -21.38
CA GLY A 499 77.01 -27.10 -20.47
C GLY A 499 77.85 -28.36 -20.26
N TYR A 500 77.23 -29.55 -20.31
CA TYR A 500 77.94 -30.83 -20.23
C TYR A 500 78.54 -31.27 -21.58
N VAL A 501 77.83 -31.04 -22.69
CA VAL A 501 78.18 -31.53 -24.02
C VAL A 501 79.25 -30.67 -24.70
N ILE A 502 79.18 -29.34 -24.57
CA ILE A 502 80.14 -28.41 -25.21
C ILE A 502 81.60 -28.65 -24.79
N PRO A 503 81.93 -28.82 -23.49
CA PRO A 503 83.31 -29.12 -23.07
C PRO A 503 83.80 -30.47 -23.59
N LYS A 504 82.91 -31.47 -23.60
CA LYS A 504 83.22 -32.85 -24.02
C LYS A 504 83.43 -32.98 -25.53
N LEU A 505 82.73 -32.18 -26.34
CA LEU A 505 83.03 -32.04 -27.76
C LEU A 505 84.33 -31.27 -28.00
N SER A 506 84.61 -30.21 -27.22
CA SER A 506 85.83 -29.39 -27.39
C SER A 506 87.15 -30.17 -27.20
N SER A 507 87.13 -31.29 -26.46
CA SER A 507 88.29 -32.16 -26.24
C SER A 507 88.51 -33.22 -27.34
N THR A 508 87.66 -33.26 -28.38
CA THR A 508 87.79 -34.18 -29.52
C THR A 508 88.13 -33.43 -30.80
N GLU A 509 88.92 -34.04 -31.68
CA GLU A 509 89.43 -33.43 -32.92
C GLU A 509 88.31 -32.93 -33.86
N LYS A 510 87.15 -33.60 -33.85
CA LYS A 510 85.93 -33.20 -34.59
C LYS A 510 85.18 -32.02 -33.96
N GLY A 511 85.33 -31.78 -32.66
CA GLY A 511 84.63 -30.68 -31.98
C GLY A 511 85.25 -29.29 -32.23
N ARG A 512 86.55 -29.22 -32.55
CA ARG A 512 87.19 -27.95 -32.97
C ARG A 512 86.62 -27.42 -34.29
N VAL A 513 86.19 -28.29 -35.19
CA VAL A 513 85.54 -27.91 -36.47
C VAL A 513 84.13 -27.34 -36.23
N ILE A 514 83.37 -27.91 -35.30
CA ILE A 514 82.01 -27.46 -34.96
C ILE A 514 82.05 -26.12 -34.19
N ILE A 515 83.03 -25.92 -33.32
CA ILE A 515 83.22 -24.63 -32.61
C ILE A 515 83.58 -23.51 -33.61
N GLY A 516 84.42 -23.80 -34.62
CA GLY A 516 84.72 -22.86 -35.71
C GLY A 516 83.49 -22.48 -36.54
N PHE A 517 82.60 -23.45 -36.82
CA PHE A 517 81.35 -23.21 -37.55
C PHE A 517 80.37 -22.30 -36.79
N PHE A 518 80.23 -22.50 -35.47
CA PHE A 518 79.40 -21.62 -34.63
C PHE A 518 79.99 -20.21 -34.46
N GLN A 519 81.32 -20.06 -34.46
CA GLN A 519 81.97 -18.74 -34.44
C GLN A 519 81.78 -17.97 -35.76
N GLU A 520 81.77 -18.63 -36.92
CA GLU A 520 81.41 -18.00 -38.20
C GLU A 520 79.94 -17.57 -38.25
N LEU A 521 79.03 -18.37 -37.68
CA LEU A 521 77.59 -18.08 -37.65
C LEU A 521 77.20 -16.93 -36.69
N TRP A 522 77.95 -16.71 -35.60
CA TRP A 522 77.68 -15.65 -34.63
C TRP A 522 78.31 -14.28 -35.00
N ASN A 523 79.33 -14.29 -35.85
CA ASN A 523 80.07 -13.09 -36.28
C ASN A 523 79.21 -11.98 -36.96
N PRO A 524 78.14 -12.28 -37.73
CA PRO A 524 77.29 -11.25 -38.32
C PRO A 524 76.45 -10.48 -37.27
N PHE A 525 76.08 -11.11 -36.15
CA PHE A 525 75.25 -10.50 -35.12
C PHE A 525 76.02 -9.47 -34.28
N MET A 526 77.26 -9.78 -33.90
CA MET A 526 78.14 -8.85 -33.14
C MET A 526 78.57 -7.62 -33.96
N LYS A 527 78.60 -7.71 -35.29
CA LYS A 527 78.96 -6.58 -36.17
C LYS A 527 77.84 -5.55 -36.34
N ARG A 528 76.57 -5.94 -36.12
CA ARG A 528 75.40 -5.04 -36.24
C ARG A 528 75.23 -4.10 -35.05
N GLU A 529 75.67 -4.52 -33.87
CA GLU A 529 75.51 -3.75 -32.63
C GLU A 529 76.48 -2.56 -32.51
N LYS A 530 77.63 -2.61 -33.20
CA LYS A 530 78.58 -1.49 -33.28
C LYS A 530 78.17 -0.35 -34.22
N ARG A 531 77.12 -0.50 -35.05
CA ARG A 531 76.66 0.54 -36.00
C ARG A 531 75.53 1.43 -35.51
N LYS A 532 75.01 1.23 -34.29
CA LYS A 532 73.94 2.06 -33.70
C LYS A 532 74.36 2.67 -32.36
N ARG A 533 75.35 3.57 -32.38
CA ARG A 533 75.44 4.67 -31.41
C ARG A 533 75.62 5.96 -32.20
N PRO A 534 74.65 6.89 -32.19
CA PRO A 534 74.84 8.21 -32.76
C PRO A 534 75.75 9.02 -31.82
N SER A 535 76.80 9.65 -32.37
CA SER A 535 77.59 10.64 -31.64
C SER A 535 76.79 11.94 -31.55
N HIS A 536 76.34 12.30 -30.35
CA HIS A 536 76.04 13.70 -30.05
C HIS A 536 77.35 14.47 -29.95
N ARG A 537 77.55 15.42 -30.87
CA ARG A 537 78.29 16.66 -30.64
C ARG A 537 77.46 17.79 -31.22
#